data_AF-A0AAZ3NZ76-F1
#
_entry.id   AF-A0AAZ3NZ76-F1
#
_cell.length_a   1.000
_cell.length_b   1.000
_cell.length_c   1.000
_cell.angle_alpha   90.00
_cell.angle_beta   90.00
_cell.angle_gamma   90.00
#
_symmetry.space_group_name_H-M   'P 1'
#
loop_
_entity.id
_entity.type
_entity.pdbx_description
1 polymer ?
#
loop_
_entity_poly.entity_id
_entity_poly.type
_entity_poly.pdbx_seq_one_letter_code
_entity_poly.pdbx_strand_id
1 'polypeptide(L)'
;MSRHRSGEGYQNISAALKVPKNTMASIIHNWKKFGTTKTLARAGRLAKLSNRGRRALVREVTKNPMVTLTELQSSSVEIGEPSRKTSISAALHQSGLYGRGARRKPLLSKRHMPALLEFAKRTPRP
;
A
#
# COMPACT_ATOMS: atom_id res chain seq x y z
N MET A 1 15.89 -17.24 -25.02
CA MET A 1 17.33 -16.92 -24.83
C MET A 1 18.28 -18.06 -25.23
N SER A 2 17.90 -19.34 -25.06
CA SER A 2 18.69 -20.48 -25.55
C SER A 2 19.09 -20.35 -27.03
N ARG A 3 18.14 -20.03 -27.93
CA ARG A 3 18.41 -19.79 -29.38
C ARG A 3 19.40 -18.66 -29.70
N HIS A 4 19.39 -17.57 -28.95
CA HIS A 4 20.42 -16.54 -29.10
C HIS A 4 21.79 -17.06 -28.63
N ARG A 5 21.83 -17.78 -27.50
CA ARG A 5 23.09 -18.31 -26.97
C ARG A 5 23.73 -19.36 -27.90
N SER A 6 22.92 -20.09 -28.68
CA SER A 6 23.39 -20.99 -29.74
C SER A 6 23.82 -20.27 -31.03
N GLY A 7 23.82 -18.93 -31.05
CA GLY A 7 24.32 -18.14 -32.19
C GLY A 7 23.29 -17.85 -33.28
N GLU A 8 22.00 -18.17 -33.08
CA GLU A 8 20.98 -17.86 -34.09
C GLU A 8 20.76 -16.35 -34.24
N GLY A 9 20.66 -15.89 -35.49
CA GLY A 9 20.38 -14.49 -35.82
C GLY A 9 18.96 -14.06 -35.44
N TYR A 10 18.76 -12.76 -35.26
CA TYR A 10 17.47 -12.21 -34.81
C TYR A 10 16.29 -12.54 -35.72
N GLN A 11 16.51 -12.65 -37.04
CA GLN A 11 15.47 -13.03 -38.01
C GLN A 11 14.99 -14.47 -37.81
N ASN A 12 15.90 -15.42 -37.60
CA ASN A 12 15.56 -16.83 -37.40
C ASN A 12 14.80 -17.02 -36.10
N ILE A 13 15.23 -16.36 -35.04
CA ILE A 13 14.54 -16.37 -33.75
C ILE A 13 13.16 -15.72 -33.86
N SER A 14 13.06 -14.59 -34.56
CA SER A 14 11.81 -13.87 -34.82
C SER A 14 10.79 -14.74 -35.56
N ALA A 15 11.21 -15.41 -36.64
CA ALA A 15 10.36 -16.32 -37.41
C ALA A 15 9.92 -17.52 -36.55
N ALA A 16 10.85 -18.13 -35.82
CA ALA A 16 10.58 -19.31 -35.02
C ALA A 16 9.77 -19.03 -33.73
N LEU A 17 9.70 -17.78 -33.26
CA LEU A 17 8.86 -17.35 -32.14
C LEU A 17 7.60 -16.58 -32.59
N LYS A 18 7.46 -16.28 -33.88
CA LYS A 18 6.40 -15.43 -34.46
C LYS A 18 6.30 -14.06 -33.77
N VAL A 19 7.45 -13.49 -33.39
CA VAL A 19 7.57 -12.17 -32.75
C VAL A 19 8.30 -11.23 -33.69
N PRO A 20 7.89 -9.97 -33.88
CA PRO A 20 8.60 -9.03 -34.75
C PRO A 20 10.09 -8.87 -34.41
N LYS A 21 10.94 -8.72 -35.43
CA LYS A 21 12.41 -8.58 -35.28
C LYS A 21 12.81 -7.49 -34.28
N ASN A 22 12.13 -6.34 -34.29
CA ASN A 22 12.40 -5.22 -33.38
C ASN A 22 12.10 -5.58 -31.92
N THR A 23 11.02 -6.32 -31.68
CA THR A 23 10.67 -6.82 -30.35
C THR A 23 11.66 -7.88 -29.89
N MET A 24 12.15 -8.74 -30.80
CA MET A 24 13.23 -9.67 -30.45
C MET A 24 14.51 -8.95 -30.05
N ALA A 25 14.90 -7.91 -30.79
CA ALA A 25 16.08 -7.09 -30.46
C ALA A 25 15.92 -6.40 -29.09
N SER A 26 14.75 -5.83 -28.78
CA SER A 26 14.50 -5.19 -27.49
C SER A 26 14.48 -6.17 -26.33
N ILE A 27 13.91 -7.38 -26.52
CA ILE A 27 13.95 -8.47 -25.54
C ILE A 27 15.39 -8.87 -25.22
N ILE A 28 16.22 -9.02 -26.25
CA ILE A 28 17.63 -9.42 -26.11
C ILE A 28 18.43 -8.32 -25.40
N HIS A 29 18.22 -7.06 -25.77
CA HIS A 29 18.83 -5.90 -25.11
C HIS A 29 18.45 -5.84 -23.62
N ASN A 30 17.15 -5.98 -23.31
CA ASN A 30 16.66 -5.99 -21.93
C ASN A 30 17.22 -7.18 -21.13
N TRP A 31 17.32 -8.35 -21.74
CA TRP A 31 17.93 -9.52 -21.11
C TRP A 31 19.42 -9.33 -20.83
N LYS A 32 20.19 -8.74 -21.78
CA LYS A 32 21.62 -8.43 -21.55
C LYS A 32 21.80 -7.41 -20.42
N LYS A 33 20.90 -6.43 -20.31
CA LYS A 33 20.97 -5.35 -19.32
C LYS A 33 20.47 -5.74 -17.92
N PHE A 34 19.35 -6.47 -17.84
CA PHE A 34 18.63 -6.75 -16.60
C PHE A 34 18.57 -8.25 -16.24
N GLY A 35 19.17 -9.13 -17.06
CA GLY A 35 19.16 -10.58 -16.86
C GLY A 35 17.80 -11.26 -17.04
N THR A 36 16.75 -10.49 -17.34
CA THR A 36 15.36 -10.95 -17.35
C THR A 36 14.69 -10.71 -18.70
N THR A 37 13.85 -11.66 -19.10
CA THR A 37 13.01 -11.56 -20.31
C THR A 37 11.59 -11.07 -19.98
N LYS A 38 11.21 -11.06 -18.70
CA LYS A 38 9.93 -10.55 -18.23
C LYS A 38 9.92 -9.02 -18.29
N THR A 39 8.84 -8.44 -18.78
CA THR A 39 8.63 -6.99 -18.73
C THR A 39 8.53 -6.55 -17.27
N LEU A 40 9.38 -5.62 -16.86
CA LEU A 40 9.30 -5.02 -15.53
C LEU A 40 8.07 -4.13 -15.42
N ALA A 41 7.51 -4.03 -14.21
CA ALA A 41 6.46 -3.07 -13.95
C ALA A 41 6.98 -1.66 -14.24
N ARG A 42 6.15 -0.84 -14.90
CA ARG A 42 6.48 0.55 -15.17
C ARG A 42 6.65 1.29 -13.83
N ALA A 43 7.68 2.12 -13.73
CA ALA A 43 7.80 3.05 -12.61
C ALA A 43 6.54 3.91 -12.53
N GLY A 44 5.83 3.79 -11.40
CA GLY A 44 4.63 4.57 -11.13
C GLY A 44 4.96 6.01 -10.73
N ARG A 45 3.92 6.80 -10.49
CA ARG A 45 4.06 8.14 -9.93
C ARG A 45 4.53 8.05 -8.48
N LEU A 46 5.52 8.89 -8.10
CA LEU A 46 5.93 9.04 -6.71
C LEU A 46 4.78 9.56 -5.84
N ALA A 47 4.73 9.07 -4.61
CA ALA A 47 3.77 9.55 -3.61
C ALA A 47 4.08 11.01 -3.24
N LYS A 48 3.04 11.80 -2.97
CA LYS A 48 3.17 13.20 -2.54
C LYS A 48 3.74 13.34 -1.12
N LEU A 49 3.53 12.32 -0.30
CA LEU A 49 4.01 12.24 1.08
C LEU A 49 5.22 11.30 1.13
N SER A 50 6.22 11.73 1.88
CA SER A 50 7.36 10.93 2.27
C SER A 50 6.94 9.80 3.20
N ASN A 51 7.79 8.78 3.28
CA ASN A 51 7.59 7.70 4.24
C ASN A 51 7.62 8.19 5.70
N ARG A 52 8.35 9.28 5.98
CA ARG A 52 8.41 9.88 7.33
C ARG A 52 7.10 10.56 7.68
N GLY A 53 6.58 11.43 6.81
CA GLY A 53 5.30 12.10 7.00
C GLY A 53 4.15 11.13 7.15
N ARG A 54 4.08 10.10 6.29
CA ARG A 54 3.07 9.04 6.41
C ARG A 54 3.10 8.36 7.78
N ARG A 55 4.29 8.02 8.30
CA ARG A 55 4.42 7.42 9.64
C ARG A 55 4.02 8.38 10.75
N ALA A 56 4.32 9.67 10.62
CA ALA A 56 3.92 10.67 11.60
C ALA A 56 2.39 10.78 11.68
N LEU A 57 1.71 10.87 10.54
CA LEU A 57 0.24 10.88 10.46
C LEU A 57 -0.38 9.63 11.09
N VAL A 58 0.15 8.44 10.78
CA VAL A 58 -0.34 7.18 11.35
C VAL A 58 -0.18 7.17 12.87
N ARG A 59 0.96 7.65 13.40
CA ARG A 59 1.18 7.74 14.86
C ARG A 59 0.21 8.70 15.52
N GLU A 60 -0.06 9.84 14.89
CA GLU A 60 -0.99 10.84 15.42
C GLU A 60 -2.42 10.30 15.50
N VAL A 61 -2.91 9.67 14.43
CA VAL A 61 -4.24 9.02 14.41
C VAL A 61 -4.32 7.84 15.37
N THR A 62 -3.24 7.08 15.54
CA THR A 62 -3.22 5.97 16.50
C THR A 62 -3.28 6.47 17.95
N LYS A 63 -2.64 7.60 18.24
CA LYS A 63 -2.66 8.23 19.57
C LYS A 63 -4.04 8.82 19.89
N ASN A 64 -4.66 9.48 18.93
CA ASN A 64 -6.01 10.02 19.07
C ASN A 64 -6.83 9.67 17.81
N PRO A 65 -7.71 8.65 17.87
CA PRO A 65 -8.48 8.21 16.71
C PRO A 65 -9.59 9.20 16.31
N MET A 66 -9.86 10.23 17.12
CA MET A 66 -10.87 11.26 16.83
C MET A 66 -10.30 12.49 16.10
N VAL A 67 -9.00 12.49 15.74
CA VAL A 67 -8.37 13.62 15.06
C VAL A 67 -8.97 13.83 13.68
N THR A 68 -9.25 15.09 13.37
CA THR A 68 -9.83 15.52 12.10
C THR A 68 -8.75 15.70 11.01
N LEU A 69 -9.14 15.59 9.75
CA LEU A 69 -8.23 15.84 8.61
C LEU A 69 -7.68 17.28 8.59
N THR A 70 -8.40 18.24 9.20
CA THR A 70 -7.96 19.63 9.36
C THR A 70 -6.81 19.75 10.33
N GLU A 71 -6.90 19.09 11.49
CA GLU A 71 -5.83 19.08 12.49
C GLU A 71 -4.58 18.37 11.95
N LEU A 72 -4.77 17.23 11.27
CA LEU A 72 -3.67 16.52 10.59
C LEU A 72 -3.01 17.38 9.50
N GLN A 73 -3.77 18.26 8.87
CA GLN A 73 -3.21 19.17 7.89
C GLN A 73 -2.32 20.22 8.55
N SER A 74 -2.74 20.77 9.68
CA SER A 74 -1.93 21.70 10.47
C SER A 74 -0.66 21.03 11.01
N SER A 75 -0.77 19.83 11.59
CA SER A 75 0.39 19.08 12.09
C SER A 75 1.39 18.75 10.97
N SER A 76 0.89 18.41 9.78
CA SER A 76 1.73 18.15 8.60
C SER A 76 2.53 19.39 8.17
N VAL A 77 1.97 20.60 8.33
CA VAL A 77 2.68 21.86 8.05
C VAL A 77 3.78 22.10 9.09
N GLU A 78 3.50 21.87 10.37
CA GLU A 78 4.50 21.99 11.45
C GLU A 78 5.69 21.03 11.28
N ILE A 79 5.43 19.83 10.76
CA ILE A 79 6.45 18.82 10.46
C ILE A 79 7.30 19.21 9.23
N GLY A 80 6.91 20.26 8.50
CA GLY A 80 7.58 20.74 7.29
C GLY A 80 7.16 20.00 6.02
N GLU A 81 6.02 19.30 6.05
CA GLU A 81 5.53 18.50 4.93
C GLU A 81 4.10 18.90 4.54
N PRO A 82 3.90 20.14 4.03
CA PRO A 82 2.57 20.68 3.77
C PRO A 82 1.83 19.81 2.74
N SER A 83 0.73 19.21 3.17
CA SER A 83 -0.05 18.27 2.37
C SER A 83 -1.52 18.65 2.30
N ARG A 84 -2.16 18.41 1.16
CA ARG A 84 -3.62 18.58 1.00
C ARG A 84 -4.35 17.48 1.76
N LYS A 85 -5.54 17.79 2.31
CA LYS A 85 -6.42 16.82 3.01
C LYS A 85 -6.63 15.52 2.23
N THR A 86 -6.78 15.60 0.91
CA THR A 86 -6.96 14.42 0.03
C THR A 86 -5.73 13.51 0.02
N SER A 87 -4.52 14.08 0.03
CA SER A 87 -3.27 13.30 0.13
C SER A 87 -3.15 12.61 1.48
N ILE A 88 -3.52 13.30 2.56
CA ILE A 88 -3.51 12.77 3.94
C ILE A 88 -4.50 11.60 4.04
N SER A 89 -5.74 11.78 3.59
CA SER A 89 -6.76 10.73 3.58
C SER A 89 -6.33 9.52 2.75
N ALA A 90 -5.78 9.73 1.55
CA ALA A 90 -5.26 8.63 0.73
C ALA A 90 -4.13 7.86 1.43
N ALA A 91 -3.20 8.55 2.10
CA ALA A 91 -2.11 7.91 2.84
C ALA A 91 -2.60 7.11 4.06
N LEU A 92 -3.64 7.59 4.75
CA LEU A 92 -4.30 6.87 5.83
C LEU A 92 -5.02 5.62 5.32
N HIS A 93 -5.75 5.72 4.21
CA HIS A 93 -6.41 4.59 3.56
C HIS A 93 -5.41 3.51 3.12
N GLN A 94 -4.27 3.89 2.55
CA GLN A 94 -3.19 2.96 2.22
C GLN A 94 -2.60 2.25 3.46
N SER A 95 -2.77 2.86 4.64
CA SER A 95 -2.34 2.29 5.92
C SER A 95 -3.48 1.56 6.64
N GLY A 96 -4.65 1.38 6.00
CA GLY A 96 -5.82 0.69 6.56
C GLY A 96 -6.62 1.49 7.59
N LEU A 97 -6.33 2.78 7.75
CA LEU A 97 -7.04 3.66 8.67
C LEU A 97 -8.16 4.39 7.92
N TYR A 98 -9.38 4.26 8.41
CA TYR A 98 -10.57 4.85 7.80
C TYR A 98 -11.40 5.60 8.83
N GLY A 99 -12.11 6.65 8.37
CA GLY A 99 -13.15 7.27 9.16
C GLY A 99 -14.25 6.28 9.51
N ARG A 100 -14.56 6.14 10.80
CA ARG A 100 -15.65 5.30 11.33
C ARG A 100 -16.30 6.02 12.50
N GLY A 101 -17.62 5.85 12.63
CA GLY A 101 -18.34 6.27 13.83
C GLY A 101 -18.11 5.27 14.97
N ALA A 102 -17.82 5.78 16.17
CA ALA A 102 -17.79 4.95 17.36
C ALA A 102 -19.19 4.37 17.63
N ARG A 103 -19.29 3.07 17.89
CA ARG A 103 -20.56 2.46 18.29
C ARG A 103 -20.95 2.94 19.69
N ARG A 104 -22.22 3.28 19.89
CA ARG A 104 -22.76 3.57 21.23
C ARG A 104 -22.61 2.33 22.08
N LYS A 105 -22.02 2.48 23.27
CA LYS A 105 -21.89 1.42 24.27
C LYS A 105 -22.53 1.89 25.57
N PRO A 106 -23.19 0.99 26.33
CA PRO A 106 -23.63 1.32 27.67
C PRO A 106 -22.41 1.63 28.54
N LEU A 107 -22.56 2.57 29.47
CA LEU A 107 -21.52 2.91 30.43
C LEU A 107 -21.45 1.81 31.49
N LEU A 108 -20.39 0.99 31.46
CA LEU A 108 -20.20 -0.10 32.41
C LEU A 108 -19.45 0.40 33.64
N SER A 109 -20.01 0.12 34.82
CA SER A 109 -19.31 0.32 36.09
C SER A 109 -18.29 -0.80 36.33
N LYS A 110 -17.32 -0.55 37.20
CA LYS A 110 -16.33 -1.57 37.62
C LYS A 110 -17.00 -2.83 38.20
N ARG A 111 -18.16 -2.68 38.87
CA ARG A 111 -18.93 -3.81 39.44
C ARG A 111 -19.64 -4.64 38.36
N HIS A 112 -20.11 -4.00 37.28
CA HIS A 112 -20.84 -4.68 36.20
C HIS A 112 -19.93 -5.51 35.30
N MET A 113 -18.68 -5.09 35.11
CA MET A 113 -17.71 -5.78 34.24
C MET A 113 -17.52 -7.28 34.58
N PRO A 114 -17.19 -7.67 35.84
CA PRO A 114 -17.01 -9.07 36.19
C PRO A 114 -18.32 -9.86 36.12
N ALA A 115 -19.44 -9.28 36.55
CA ALA A 115 -20.75 -9.94 36.51
C ALA A 115 -21.21 -10.27 35.08
N LEU A 116 -21.04 -9.31 34.14
CA LEU A 116 -21.34 -9.55 32.73
C LEU A 116 -20.42 -10.60 32.10
N LEU A 117 -19.15 -10.63 32.51
CA LEU A 117 -18.19 -11.62 32.02
C LEU A 117 -18.55 -13.04 32.51
N GLU A 118 -18.91 -13.20 33.79
CA GLU A 118 -19.39 -14.49 34.31
C GLU A 118 -20.68 -14.94 33.63
N PHE A 119 -21.64 -14.03 33.48
CA PHE A 119 -22.90 -14.31 32.80
C PHE A 119 -22.66 -14.83 31.37
N ALA A 120 -21.79 -14.15 30.60
CA ALA A 120 -21.45 -14.54 29.25
C ALA A 120 -20.70 -15.88 29.15
N LYS A 121 -19.95 -16.29 30.18
CA LYS A 121 -19.30 -17.61 30.25
C LYS A 121 -20.30 -18.71 30.59
N ARG A 122 -21.24 -18.42 31.48
CA ARG A 122 -22.23 -19.38 31.99
C ARG A 122 -23.36 -19.65 30.99
N THR A 123 -23.65 -18.69 30.12
CA THR A 123 -24.61 -18.85 29.02
C THR A 123 -23.88 -19.12 27.71
N PRO A 124 -23.84 -20.37 27.21
CA PRO A 124 -23.38 -20.61 25.86
C PRO A 124 -24.33 -19.88 24.89
N ARG A 125 -23.76 -19.15 23.93
CA ARG A 125 -24.57 -18.53 22.87
C ARG A 125 -25.22 -19.66 22.05
N PRO A 126 -26.51 -19.53 21.68
CA PRO A 126 -27.16 -20.48 20.79
C PRO A 126 -26.49 -20.54 19.42
#